data_AF-A0A239MYZ6-F1
#
_entry.id   AF-A0A239MYZ6-F1
#
_cell.length_a   1.000
_cell.length_b   1.000
_cell.length_c   1.000
_cell.angle_alpha   90.00
_cell.angle_beta   90.00
_cell.angle_gamma   90.00
#
_symmetry.space_group_name_H-M   'P 1'
#
loop_
_entity.id
_entity.type
_entity.pdbx_description
1 polymer ?
#
loop_
_entity_poly.entity_id
_entity_poly.type
_entity_poly.pdbx_seq_one_letter_code
_entity_poly.pdbx_strand_id
1 'polypeptide(L)'
;MAGRPKGLPKTGGRRKGTPNKATADIKAIAQQYGEESIIGLIEIARDTEAPHAARVAAYKDILDRGYGKPTQSVDLSSTDGTMTPKSLSDFYAGIPPEPESGPS
;
A
#
# COMPACT_ATOMS: atom_id res chain seq x y z
N MET A 1 -10.29 -31.26 25.70
CA MET A 1 -8.92 -30.86 25.30
C MET A 1 -8.62 -29.51 25.95
N ALA A 2 -7.74 -29.46 26.95
CA ALA A 2 -7.37 -28.21 27.62
C ALA A 2 -6.60 -27.30 26.65
N GLY A 3 -6.97 -26.01 26.58
CA GLY A 3 -6.29 -25.02 25.75
C GLY A 3 -4.83 -24.80 26.20
N ARG A 4 -3.99 -24.39 25.25
CA ARG A 4 -2.54 -24.23 25.47
C ARG A 4 -2.27 -23.14 26.53
N PRO A 5 -1.36 -23.36 27.51
CA PRO A 5 -1.09 -22.41 28.58
C PRO A 5 -0.56 -21.06 28.06
N LYS A 6 -1.03 -19.98 28.69
CA LYS A 6 -0.67 -18.58 28.37
C LYS A 6 0.79 -18.32 28.78
N GLY A 7 1.62 -17.82 27.87
CA GLY A 7 3.02 -17.42 28.16
C GLY A 7 4.12 -18.18 27.40
N LEU A 8 3.79 -19.20 26.61
CA LEU A 8 4.77 -19.85 25.74
C LEU A 8 4.96 -19.08 24.42
N PRO A 9 6.18 -19.02 23.86
CA PRO A 9 6.41 -18.45 22.54
C PRO A 9 5.59 -19.22 21.49
N LYS A 10 5.02 -18.50 20.51
CA LYS A 10 4.24 -19.10 19.41
C LYS A 10 5.09 -20.17 18.70
N THR A 11 4.78 -21.45 18.89
CA THR A 11 5.42 -22.58 18.19
C THR A 11 4.73 -22.88 16.85
N GLY A 12 4.15 -21.88 16.19
CA GLY A 12 3.38 -22.09 14.98
C GLY A 12 2.78 -20.80 14.42
N GLY A 13 2.86 -20.67 13.10
CA GLY A 13 2.39 -19.50 12.34
C GLY A 13 3.34 -19.15 11.20
N ARG A 14 2.83 -18.46 10.18
CA ARG A 14 3.67 -17.94 9.08
C ARG A 14 4.65 -16.91 9.65
N ARG A 15 5.95 -17.04 9.32
CA ARG A 15 6.94 -16.02 9.68
C ARG A 15 6.59 -14.71 8.96
N LYS A 16 6.56 -13.59 9.69
CA LYS A 16 6.32 -12.26 9.12
C LYS A 16 7.35 -12.00 8.02
N GLY A 17 6.89 -11.55 6.84
CA GLY A 17 7.74 -11.32 5.67
C GLY A 17 7.95 -12.54 4.77
N THR A 18 7.49 -13.74 5.13
CA THR A 18 7.53 -14.88 4.20
C THR A 18 6.54 -14.62 3.05
N PRO A 19 6.98 -14.58 1.78
CA PRO A 19 6.08 -14.38 0.64
C PRO A 19 5.03 -15.49 0.56
N ASN A 20 3.84 -15.17 0.06
CA ASN A 20 2.87 -16.21 -0.27
C ASN A 20 3.35 -16.92 -1.55
N LYS A 21 3.60 -18.24 -1.48
CA LYS A 21 4.12 -19.04 -2.59
C LYS A 21 3.23 -18.94 -3.84
N ALA A 22 1.92 -19.11 -3.67
CA ALA A 22 0.97 -19.04 -4.79
C ALA A 22 1.03 -17.69 -5.53
N THR A 23 1.14 -16.58 -4.79
CA THR A 23 1.28 -15.25 -5.41
C THR A 23 2.65 -15.02 -6.03
N ALA A 24 3.70 -15.67 -5.50
CA ALA A 24 5.05 -15.58 -6.05
C ALA A 24 5.14 -16.30 -7.40
N ASP A 25 4.53 -17.48 -7.51
CA ASP A 25 4.52 -18.26 -8.75
C ASP A 25 3.72 -17.54 -9.85
N ILE A 26 2.54 -17.00 -9.52
CA ILE A 26 1.75 -16.18 -10.46
C ILE A 26 2.54 -14.96 -10.91
N LYS A 27 3.25 -14.28 -9.99
CA LYS A 27 4.09 -13.12 -10.34
C LYS A 27 5.21 -13.52 -11.31
N ALA A 28 5.86 -14.66 -11.10
CA ALA A 28 6.93 -15.13 -11.97
C ALA A 28 6.42 -15.42 -13.38
N ILE A 29 5.24 -16.04 -13.51
CA ILE A 29 4.59 -16.27 -14.81
C ILE A 29 4.25 -14.94 -15.49
N ALA A 30 3.61 -14.01 -14.77
CA ALA A 30 3.24 -12.70 -15.33
C ALA A 30 4.46 -11.90 -15.81
N GLN A 31 5.59 -12.00 -15.11
CA GLN A 31 6.84 -11.31 -15.50
C GLN A 31 7.42 -11.80 -16.84
N GLN A 32 7.11 -13.02 -17.27
CA GLN A 32 7.56 -13.55 -18.57
C GLN A 32 6.92 -12.80 -19.74
N TYR A 33 5.73 -12.22 -19.55
CA TYR A 33 5.01 -11.45 -20.57
C TYR A 33 5.45 -9.98 -20.65
N GLY A 34 6.54 -9.60 -19.99
CA GLY A 34 6.99 -8.20 -19.94
C GLY A 34 7.26 -7.61 -21.31
N GLU A 35 7.99 -8.33 -22.17
CA GLU A 35 8.32 -7.88 -23.53
C GLU A 35 7.06 -7.75 -24.40
N GLU A 36 6.23 -8.79 -24.43
CA GLU A 36 4.96 -8.80 -25.17
C GLU A 36 4.03 -7.67 -24.72
N SER A 37 3.95 -7.41 -23.41
CA SER A 37 3.14 -6.32 -22.87
C SER A 37 3.62 -4.94 -23.33
N ILE A 38 4.94 -4.72 -23.42
CA ILE A 38 5.48 -3.46 -23.94
C ILE A 38 5.15 -3.29 -25.43
N ILE A 39 5.24 -4.36 -26.21
CA ILE A 39 4.85 -4.34 -27.63
C ILE A 39 3.37 -3.99 -27.77
N GLY A 40 2.48 -4.64 -27.02
CA GLY A 40 1.05 -4.35 -27.03
C GLY A 40 0.72 -2.91 -26.62
N LEU A 41 1.43 -2.33 -25.65
CA LEU A 41 1.28 -0.91 -25.31
C LEU A 41 1.67 0.01 -26.47
N ILE A 42 2.75 -0.32 -27.21
CA ILE A 42 3.18 0.46 -28.38
C ILE A 42 2.12 0.38 -29.49
N GLU A 43 1.53 -0.80 -29.71
CA GLU A 43 0.44 -1.00 -30.67
C GLU A 43 -0.77 -0.13 -30.31
N ILE A 44 -1.25 -0.19 -29.07
CA ILE A 44 -2.35 0.65 -28.58
C ILE A 44 -2.03 2.13 -28.73
N ALA A 45 -0.80 2.55 -28.39
CA ALA A 45 -0.40 3.95 -28.46
C ALA A 45 -0.40 4.51 -29.89
N ARG A 46 -0.09 3.65 -30.87
CA ARG A 46 0.00 3.98 -32.30
C ARG A 46 -1.32 3.85 -33.04
N ASP A 47 -2.24 3.04 -32.56
CA ASP A 47 -3.57 2.88 -33.15
C ASP A 47 -4.34 4.22 -33.13
N THR A 48 -4.75 4.69 -34.31
CA THR A 48 -5.50 5.95 -34.46
C THR A 48 -6.97 5.80 -34.11
N GLU A 49 -7.51 4.58 -34.18
CA GLU A 49 -8.90 4.25 -33.87
C GLU A 49 -9.12 3.99 -32.38
N ALA A 50 -8.04 3.67 -31.65
CA ALA A 50 -8.09 3.51 -30.21
C ALA A 50 -8.50 4.82 -29.50
N PRO A 51 -9.30 4.76 -28.41
CA PRO A 51 -9.68 5.93 -27.65
C PRO A 51 -8.46 6.75 -27.20
N HIS A 52 -8.51 8.07 -27.36
CA HIS A 52 -7.38 8.95 -27.01
C HIS A 52 -6.87 8.72 -25.58
N ALA A 53 -7.75 8.46 -24.62
CA ALA A 53 -7.38 8.15 -23.24
C ALA A 53 -6.52 6.87 -23.13
N ALA A 54 -6.84 5.81 -23.89
CA ALA A 54 -6.07 4.57 -23.89
C ALA A 54 -4.67 4.79 -24.46
N ARG A 55 -4.57 5.59 -25.54
CA ARG A 55 -3.28 5.96 -26.16
C ARG A 55 -2.39 6.75 -25.21
N VAL A 56 -2.96 7.78 -24.56
CA VAL A 56 -2.24 8.60 -23.56
C VAL A 56 -1.77 7.74 -22.39
N ALA A 57 -2.62 6.82 -21.90
CA ALA A 57 -2.25 5.89 -20.85
C ALA A 57 -1.07 4.99 -21.27
N ALA A 58 -1.11 4.45 -22.48
CA ALA A 58 -0.03 3.61 -23.01
C ALA A 58 1.30 4.38 -23.14
N TYR A 59 1.29 5.60 -23.69
CA TYR A 59 2.48 6.45 -23.75
C TYR A 59 3.04 6.76 -22.35
N LYS A 60 2.18 7.14 -21.40
CA LYS A 60 2.59 7.40 -20.02
C LYS A 60 3.23 6.18 -19.37
N ASP A 61 2.64 5.00 -19.58
CA ASP A 61 3.14 3.75 -19.03
C ASP A 61 4.53 3.39 -19.58
N ILE A 62 4.79 3.64 -20.87
CA ILE A 62 6.11 3.45 -21.49
C ILE A 62 7.12 4.45 -20.89
N LEU A 63 6.75 5.73 -20.78
CA LEU A 63 7.62 6.77 -20.23
C LEU A 63 7.99 6.53 -18.77
N ASP A 64 7.00 6.21 -17.94
CA ASP A 64 7.20 5.93 -16.51
C ASP A 64 8.16 4.74 -16.28
N ARG A 65 8.25 3.80 -17.23
CA ARG A 65 9.16 2.65 -17.16
C ARG A 65 10.55 2.94 -17.74
N GLY A 66 10.62 3.72 -18.82
CA GLY A 66 11.89 4.05 -19.47
C GLY A 66 12.68 5.16 -18.78
N TYR A 67 11.97 6.12 -18.17
CA TYR A 67 12.56 7.33 -17.59
C TYR A 67 12.28 7.47 -16.09
N GLY A 68 11.45 6.59 -15.53
CA GLY A 68 11.00 6.68 -14.15
C GLY A 68 9.86 7.68 -13.98
N LYS A 69 9.29 7.70 -12.76
CA LYS A 69 8.28 8.69 -12.37
C LYS A 69 8.95 9.89 -11.72
N PRO A 70 8.40 11.11 -11.88
CA PRO A 70 8.83 12.28 -11.12
C PRO A 70 8.82 11.99 -9.61
N THR A 71 9.84 12.48 -8.91
CA THR A 71 9.92 12.36 -7.44
C THR A 71 8.72 13.06 -6.80
N GLN A 72 7.94 12.32 -6.01
CA GLN A 72 6.86 12.90 -5.22
C GLN A 72 7.40 13.33 -3.85
N SER A 73 7.25 14.61 -3.51
CA SER A 73 7.44 15.09 -2.14
C SER A 73 6.21 14.72 -1.31
N VAL A 74 6.41 14.01 -0.22
CA VAL A 74 5.36 13.73 0.77
C VAL A 74 5.54 14.68 1.93
N ASP A 75 4.49 15.43 2.27
CA ASP A 75 4.45 16.21 3.50
C ASP A 75 4.22 15.27 4.69
N LEU A 76 5.14 15.30 5.64
CA LEU A 76 5.12 14.49 6.86
C LEU A 76 4.82 15.34 8.10
N SER A 77 4.39 16.59 7.91
CA SER A 77 3.97 17.44 9.01
C SER A 77 2.62 16.98 9.60
N SER A 78 2.53 17.04 10.93
CA SER A 78 1.26 16.98 11.65
C SER A 78 0.41 18.20 11.29
N THR A 79 -0.88 18.19 11.65
CA THR A 79 -1.78 19.35 11.48
C THR A 79 -1.23 20.65 12.06
N ASP A 80 -0.31 20.55 13.03
CA ASP A 80 0.34 21.68 13.70
C ASP A 80 1.72 22.04 13.09
N GLY A 81 2.07 21.47 11.93
CA GLY A 81 3.34 21.74 11.24
C GLY A 81 4.56 21.00 11.82
N THR A 82 4.39 20.22 12.88
CA THR A 82 5.48 19.49 13.56
C THR A 82 5.66 18.08 13.00
N MET A 83 6.89 17.54 13.03
CA MET A 83 7.17 16.12 12.73
C MET A 83 6.98 15.21 13.95
N THR A 84 6.16 15.60 14.93
CA THR A 84 5.93 14.81 16.15
C THR A 84 4.76 13.85 15.96
N PRO A 85 4.91 12.55 16.25
CA PRO A 85 3.79 11.62 16.23
C PRO A 85 2.75 12.03 17.28
N LYS A 86 1.46 11.91 16.94
CA LYS A 86 0.37 12.16 17.89
C LYS A 86 0.57 11.29 19.13
N SER A 87 0.56 11.95 20.28
CA SER A 87 0.70 11.31 21.58
C SER A 87 -0.60 10.59 21.97
N LEU A 88 -0.52 9.62 22.89
CA LEU A 88 -1.72 8.98 23.44
C LEU A 88 -2.68 10.02 24.06
N SER A 89 -2.13 11.08 24.67
CA SER A 89 -2.90 12.22 25.18
C SER A 89 -3.75 12.90 24.10
N ASP A 90 -3.25 13.04 22.88
CA ASP A 90 -4.00 13.67 21.78
C ASP A 90 -5.20 12.83 21.32
N PHE A 91 -5.14 11.51 21.51
CA PHE A 91 -6.26 10.61 21.25
C PHE A 91 -7.32 10.66 22.36
N TYR A 92 -6.93 10.93 23.61
CA TYR A 92 -7.84 10.97 24.76
C TYR A 92 -8.38 12.36 25.09
N ALA A 93 -7.81 13.43 24.53
CA ALA A 93 -8.26 14.81 24.72
C ALA A 93 -9.69 15.10 24.22
N GLY A 94 -10.28 14.19 23.42
CA GLY A 94 -11.66 14.27 22.96
C GLY A 94 -12.68 13.50 23.79
N ILE A 95 -12.28 12.80 24.85
CA ILE A 95 -13.21 12.11 25.75
C ILE A 95 -13.68 13.12 26.80
N PRO A 96 -14.96 13.54 26.81
CA PRO A 96 -15.46 14.42 27.86
C PRO A 96 -15.31 13.72 29.22
N PRO A 97 -14.90 14.44 30.28
CA PRO A 97 -14.82 13.86 31.61
C PRO A 97 -16.19 13.34 32.03
N GLU A 98 -16.24 12.14 32.63
CA GLU A 98 -17.49 11.57 33.13
C GLU A 98 -18.13 12.54 34.14
N PRO A 99 -19.47 12.70 34.12
CA PRO A 99 -20.14 13.58 35.06
C PRO A 99 -19.92 13.07 36.48
N GLU A 100 -19.30 13.91 37.31
CA GLU A 100 -19.05 13.61 38.73
C GLU A 100 -20.36 13.25 39.43
N SER A 101 -20.54 11.97 39.79
CA SER A 101 -21.57 11.57 40.73
C SER A 101 -21.13 12.00 42.14
N GLY A 102 -21.54 13.20 42.57
CA GLY A 102 -21.32 13.67 43.93
C GLY A 102 -21.94 12.74 44.98
N PRO A 103 -21.29 12.54 46.14
CA PRO A 103 -21.83 11.68 47.19
C PRO A 103 -23.11 12.29 47.80
N SER A 104 -24.06 11.39 48.07
CA SER A 104 -25.40 11.64 48.65
C SER A 104 -25.37 12.21 50.06
#